data_AF-A0A7V0ZI18-F1
#
_entry.id   AF-A0A7V0ZI18-F1
#
_cell.length_a   1.000
_cell.length_b   1.000
_cell.length_c   1.000
_cell.angle_alpha   90.00
_cell.angle_beta   90.00
_cell.angle_gamma   90.00
#
_symmetry.space_group_name_H-M   'P 1'
#
loop_
_entity.id
_entity.type
_entity.pdbx_description
1 polymer ?
#
loop_
_entity_poly.entity_id
_entity_poly.type
_entity_poly.pdbx_seq_one_letter_code
_entity_poly.pdbx_strand_id
1 'polypeptide(L)'
;MINAVIIDDSAFMRKALEIMLESDPDIKVIGTARDGEEGFEKVKELRPDVVTLDIEMPRTNGLECLDMIMKEVPTPVMVVSSLSTDGAEITLDALDHGAVDFISKTQSFVAIDITKIKEDLLRKIKTVARKNSFNSQFRREIALKKRAARVNNVKTQKAETMFSIGNGIKCVTIGVSTGGPPVVQSILSALPKDFPTPIMIAQHMPK
;
A
#
# COMPACT_ATOMS: atom_id res chain seq x y z
N MET A 1 -13.07 7.45 -13.11
CA MET A 1 -12.55 6.17 -13.65
C MET A 1 -11.19 5.95 -13.04
N ILE A 2 -10.95 4.79 -12.43
CA ILE A 2 -9.67 4.32 -11.90
C ILE A 2 -9.10 3.37 -12.95
N ASN A 3 -7.94 3.70 -13.48
CA ASN A 3 -7.26 2.88 -14.47
C ASN A 3 -6.30 1.91 -13.77
N ALA A 4 -6.46 0.61 -14.01
CA ALA A 4 -5.65 -0.44 -13.41
C ALA A 4 -4.81 -1.17 -14.46
N VAL A 5 -3.61 -1.61 -14.06
CA VAL A 5 -2.81 -2.60 -14.79
C VAL A 5 -2.62 -3.85 -13.94
N ILE A 6 -2.75 -5.03 -14.54
CA ILE A 6 -2.59 -6.32 -13.86
C ILE A 6 -1.29 -6.98 -14.33
N ILE A 7 -0.42 -7.37 -13.41
CA ILE A 7 0.84 -8.08 -13.67
C ILE A 7 0.81 -9.39 -12.90
N ASP A 8 0.70 -10.52 -13.60
CA ASP A 8 0.66 -11.87 -13.02
C ASP A 8 1.05 -12.88 -14.12
N ASP A 9 1.84 -13.91 -13.82
CA ASP A 9 2.33 -14.86 -14.82
C ASP A 9 1.24 -15.83 -15.31
N SER A 10 0.22 -16.08 -14.48
CA SER A 10 -0.89 -16.96 -14.77
C SER A 10 -1.97 -16.26 -15.61
N ALA A 11 -2.21 -16.77 -16.82
CA ALA A 11 -3.27 -16.27 -17.68
C ALA A 11 -4.67 -16.37 -17.05
N PHE A 12 -4.91 -17.42 -16.26
CA PHE A 12 -6.14 -17.60 -15.49
C PHE A 12 -6.31 -16.48 -14.47
N MET A 13 -5.26 -16.18 -13.72
CA MET A 13 -5.26 -15.14 -12.69
C MET A 13 -5.49 -13.76 -13.27
N ARG A 14 -4.80 -13.41 -14.37
CA ARG A 14 -5.04 -12.14 -15.06
C ARG A 14 -6.50 -12.00 -15.47
N LYS A 15 -7.11 -13.06 -16.01
CA LYS A 15 -8.52 -13.01 -16.42
C LYS A 15 -9.47 -12.90 -15.24
N ALA A 16 -9.21 -13.62 -14.16
CA ALA A 16 -10.06 -13.60 -12.99
C ALA A 16 -10.00 -12.24 -12.26
N LEU A 17 -8.80 -11.67 -12.10
CA LEU A 17 -8.62 -10.31 -11.59
C LEU A 17 -9.31 -9.28 -12.50
N GLU A 18 -9.16 -9.38 -13.82
CA GLU A 18 -9.84 -8.49 -14.77
C GLU A 18 -11.36 -8.52 -14.57
N ILE A 19 -11.98 -9.71 -14.49
CA ILE A 19 -13.41 -9.86 -14.23
C ILE A 19 -13.81 -9.25 -12.87
N MET A 20 -13.01 -9.46 -11.82
CA MET A 20 -13.30 -8.91 -10.49
C MET A 20 -13.23 -7.37 -10.50
N LEU A 21 -12.21 -6.80 -11.12
CA LEU A 21 -11.99 -5.35 -11.18
C LEU A 21 -13.05 -4.65 -12.04
N GLU A 22 -13.29 -5.15 -13.25
CA GLU A 22 -14.24 -4.55 -14.20
C GLU A 22 -15.71 -4.77 -13.82
N SER A 23 -15.98 -5.62 -12.83
CA SER A 23 -17.32 -5.72 -12.27
C SER A 23 -17.76 -4.48 -11.49
N ASP A 24 -16.83 -3.55 -11.22
CA ASP A 24 -17.12 -2.23 -10.69
C ASP A 24 -17.00 -1.17 -11.80
N PRO A 25 -18.06 -0.39 -12.08
CA PRO A 25 -18.06 0.57 -13.21
C PRO A 25 -17.08 1.73 -13.04
N ASP A 26 -16.55 1.96 -11.82
CA ASP A 26 -15.54 2.99 -11.60
C ASP A 26 -14.13 2.54 -11.99
N ILE A 27 -13.90 1.24 -12.23
CA ILE A 27 -12.57 0.66 -12.48
C ILE A 27 -12.50 0.13 -13.91
N LYS A 28 -11.41 0.46 -14.60
CA LYS A 28 -11.11 -0.03 -15.94
C LYS A 28 -9.73 -0.67 -15.95
N VAL A 29 -9.64 -1.90 -16.45
CA VAL A 29 -8.34 -2.53 -16.70
C VAL A 29 -7.83 -2.03 -18.05
N ILE A 30 -6.75 -1.26 -18.03
CA ILE A 30 -6.19 -0.64 -19.25
C ILE A 30 -5.01 -1.41 -19.81
N GLY A 31 -4.52 -2.42 -19.09
CA GLY A 31 -3.46 -3.31 -19.55
C GLY A 31 -3.28 -4.51 -18.63
N THR A 32 -2.76 -5.60 -19.19
CA THR A 32 -2.35 -6.79 -18.44
C THR A 32 -0.96 -7.24 -18.90
N ALA A 33 -0.12 -7.80 -18.04
CA ALA A 33 1.24 -8.23 -18.38
C ALA A 33 1.56 -9.59 -17.73
N ARG A 34 2.38 -10.40 -18.39
CA ARG A 34 2.69 -11.77 -17.95
C ARG A 34 3.99 -11.91 -17.17
N ASP A 35 4.78 -10.86 -17.06
CA ASP A 35 6.04 -10.83 -16.33
C ASP A 35 6.39 -9.40 -15.92
N GLY A 36 7.43 -9.25 -15.08
CA GLY A 36 7.85 -7.97 -14.54
C GLY A 36 8.34 -6.97 -15.60
N GLU A 37 9.06 -7.44 -16.63
CA GLU A 37 9.55 -6.58 -17.71
C GLU A 37 8.40 -6.00 -18.55
N GLU A 38 7.48 -6.85 -19.03
CA GLU A 38 6.29 -6.39 -19.76
C GLU A 38 5.42 -5.48 -18.87
N GLY A 39 5.31 -5.84 -17.59
CA GLY A 39 4.55 -5.09 -16.60
C GLY A 39 5.10 -3.67 -16.41
N PHE A 40 6.40 -3.54 -16.22
CA PHE A 40 7.06 -2.24 -16.04
C PHE A 40 6.89 -1.33 -17.26
N GLU A 41 7.11 -1.85 -18.47
CA GLU A 41 6.93 -1.06 -19.71
C GLU A 41 5.48 -0.59 -19.87
N LYS A 42 4.50 -1.45 -19.59
CA LYS A 42 3.07 -1.06 -19.60
C LYS A 42 2.75 0.00 -18.56
N VAL A 43 3.30 -0.08 -17.35
CA VAL A 43 3.10 0.96 -16.32
C VAL A 43 3.68 2.30 -16.76
N LYS A 44 4.86 2.28 -17.41
CA LYS A 44 5.52 3.47 -17.93
C LYS A 44 4.75 4.14 -19.06
N GLU A 45 4.22 3.34 -19.99
CA GLU A 45 3.41 3.79 -21.13
C GLU A 45 2.02 4.26 -20.70
N LEU A 46 1.30 3.42 -19.95
CA LEU A 46 -0.13 3.61 -19.67
C LEU A 46 -0.41 4.50 -18.46
N ARG A 47 0.58 4.69 -17.57
CA ARG A 47 0.48 5.51 -16.34
C ARG A 47 -0.81 5.25 -15.55
N PRO A 48 -1.06 4.00 -15.11
CA PRO A 48 -2.29 3.66 -14.41
C PRO A 48 -2.37 4.33 -13.02
N ASP A 49 -3.58 4.39 -12.46
CA ASP A 49 -3.80 4.87 -11.09
C ASP A 49 -3.39 3.83 -10.03
N VAL A 50 -3.41 2.55 -10.40
CA VAL A 50 -3.05 1.43 -9.54
C VAL A 50 -2.51 0.27 -10.38
N VAL A 51 -1.60 -0.50 -9.79
CA VAL A 51 -1.08 -1.75 -10.34
C VAL A 51 -1.41 -2.87 -9.38
N THR A 52 -1.94 -3.99 -9.88
CA THR A 52 -1.94 -5.25 -9.12
C THR A 52 -0.76 -6.08 -9.57
N LEU A 53 0.07 -6.54 -8.64
CA LEU A 53 1.33 -7.22 -8.94
C LEU A 53 1.42 -8.54 -8.19
N ASP A 54 1.63 -9.61 -8.94
CA ASP A 54 2.13 -10.87 -8.39
C ASP A 54 3.63 -10.75 -8.09
N ILE A 55 4.04 -11.24 -6.92
CA ILE A 55 5.47 -11.28 -6.58
C ILE A 55 6.11 -12.59 -7.01
N GLU A 56 5.35 -13.69 -6.97
CA GLU A 56 5.84 -15.05 -7.22
C GLU A 56 5.87 -15.36 -8.73
N MET A 57 6.63 -14.58 -9.50
CA MET A 57 6.77 -14.77 -10.95
C MET A 57 8.14 -15.34 -11.35
N PRO A 58 8.21 -16.24 -12.36
CA PRO A 58 9.47 -16.74 -12.90
C PRO A 58 10.19 -15.68 -13.77
N ARG A 59 11.53 -15.71 -13.75
CA ARG A 59 12.49 -14.84 -14.47
C ARG A 59 12.79 -13.51 -13.77
N THR A 60 11.89 -12.53 -13.84
CA THR A 60 12.02 -11.25 -13.14
C THR A 60 11.24 -11.34 -11.85
N ASN A 61 11.92 -11.23 -10.71
CA ASN A 61 11.24 -11.30 -9.41
C ASN A 61 10.26 -10.13 -9.32
N GLY A 62 9.01 -10.35 -8.89
CA GLY A 62 8.04 -9.25 -8.80
C GLY A 62 8.49 -8.14 -7.84
N LEU A 63 9.40 -8.42 -6.89
CA LEU A 63 10.07 -7.38 -6.10
C LEU A 63 10.93 -6.44 -6.95
N GLU A 64 11.67 -6.96 -7.94
CA GLU A 64 12.46 -6.12 -8.85
C GLU A 64 11.55 -5.23 -9.71
N CYS A 65 10.43 -5.78 -10.18
CA CYS A 65 9.41 -5.01 -10.90
C CYS A 65 8.85 -3.89 -10.02
N LEU A 66 8.49 -4.20 -8.78
CA LEU A 66 8.03 -3.22 -7.79
C LEU A 66 9.06 -2.10 -7.59
N ASP A 67 10.33 -2.44 -7.41
CA ASP A 67 11.42 -1.48 -7.27
C ASP A 67 11.56 -0.56 -8.49
N MET A 68 11.53 -1.13 -9.69
CA MET A 68 11.59 -0.34 -10.93
C MET A 68 10.42 0.62 -11.04
N ILE A 69 9.19 0.16 -10.75
CA ILE A 69 8.00 1.01 -10.71
C ILE A 69 8.18 2.13 -9.68
N MET A 70 8.56 1.81 -8.44
CA MET A 70 8.69 2.80 -7.37
C MET A 70 9.82 3.81 -7.62
N LYS A 71 10.87 3.44 -8.35
CA LYS A 71 12.01 4.29 -8.66
C LYS A 71 11.80 5.19 -9.88
N GLU A 72 11.28 4.65 -10.99
CA GLU A 72 11.18 5.38 -12.25
C GLU A 72 9.80 5.99 -12.48
N VAL A 73 8.74 5.27 -12.10
CA VAL A 73 7.35 5.65 -12.38
C VAL A 73 6.49 5.39 -11.14
N PRO A 74 6.71 6.10 -10.01
CA PRO A 74 6.11 5.76 -8.74
C PRO A 74 4.58 5.67 -8.85
N THR A 75 4.07 4.46 -8.77
CA THR A 75 2.66 4.11 -8.98
C THR A 75 2.23 3.20 -7.83
N PRO A 76 1.00 3.33 -7.29
CA PRO A 76 0.56 2.48 -6.20
C PRO A 76 0.48 1.04 -6.66
N VAL A 77 1.23 0.18 -5.98
CA VAL A 77 1.21 -1.26 -6.25
C VAL A 77 0.48 -1.94 -5.11
N MET A 78 -0.51 -2.75 -5.46
CA MET A 78 -1.14 -3.71 -4.56
C MET A 78 -0.66 -5.11 -4.91
N VAL A 79 -0.05 -5.76 -3.93
CA VAL A 79 0.48 -7.11 -4.09
C VAL A 79 -0.66 -8.12 -4.09
N VAL A 80 -0.56 -9.14 -4.94
CA VAL A 80 -1.44 -10.29 -4.94
C VAL A 80 -0.57 -11.53 -4.77
N SER A 81 -0.55 -12.14 -3.58
CA SER A 81 0.42 -13.20 -3.21
C SER A 81 -0.26 -14.45 -2.63
N SER A 82 0.41 -15.60 -2.65
CA SER A 82 -0.10 -16.84 -2.03
C SER A 82 0.06 -16.81 -0.50
N LEU A 83 -0.67 -17.68 0.23
CA LEU A 83 -0.63 -17.79 1.71
C LEU A 83 0.51 -18.69 2.22
N SER A 84 1.54 -18.95 1.43
CA SER A 84 2.69 -19.74 1.88
C SER A 84 3.49 -18.97 2.94
N THR A 85 4.23 -19.67 3.81
CA THR A 85 5.16 -19.03 4.76
C THR A 85 6.19 -18.17 4.04
N ASP A 86 6.68 -18.67 2.91
CA ASP A 86 7.62 -17.95 2.05
C ASP A 86 6.94 -16.73 1.43
N GLY A 87 5.68 -16.85 1.01
CA GLY A 87 4.86 -15.76 0.49
C GLY A 87 4.56 -14.68 1.54
N ALA A 88 4.52 -15.01 2.83
CA ALA A 88 4.32 -14.05 3.91
C ALA A 88 5.54 -13.15 4.13
N GLU A 89 6.75 -13.72 4.13
CA GLU A 89 8.01 -12.95 4.21
C GLU A 89 8.18 -12.06 2.98
N ILE A 90 7.95 -12.62 1.79
CA ILE A 90 8.00 -11.88 0.52
C ILE A 90 6.98 -10.73 0.47
N THR A 91 5.80 -10.91 1.08
CA THR A 91 4.78 -9.85 1.17
C THR A 91 5.22 -8.72 2.10
N LEU A 92 5.91 -9.02 3.19
CA LEU A 92 6.48 -8.01 4.09
C LEU A 92 7.59 -7.22 3.38
N ASP A 93 8.49 -7.92 2.68
CA ASP A 93 9.52 -7.29 1.87
C ASP A 93 8.89 -6.34 0.84
N ALA A 94 7.82 -6.75 0.18
CA ALA A 94 7.16 -5.87 -0.79
C ALA A 94 6.57 -4.61 -0.15
N LEU A 95 6.04 -4.68 1.08
CA LEU A 95 5.60 -3.49 1.80
C LEU A 95 6.76 -2.54 2.10
N ASP A 96 7.92 -3.08 2.45
CA ASP A 96 9.16 -2.30 2.66
C ASP A 96 9.67 -1.66 1.36
N HIS A 97 9.49 -2.33 0.22
CA HIS A 97 9.82 -1.83 -1.12
C HIS A 97 8.76 -0.88 -1.69
N GLY A 98 7.73 -0.53 -0.90
CA GLY A 98 6.78 0.54 -1.20
C GLY A 98 5.41 0.08 -1.66
N ALA A 99 5.13 -1.24 -1.67
CA ALA A 99 3.77 -1.72 -1.90
C ALA A 99 2.80 -1.13 -0.88
N VAL A 100 1.58 -0.83 -1.33
CA VAL A 100 0.60 -0.12 -0.51
C VAL A 100 -0.19 -1.07 0.37
N ASP A 101 -0.47 -2.27 -0.13
CA ASP A 101 -1.24 -3.31 0.56
C ASP A 101 -1.08 -4.63 -0.21
N PHE A 102 -1.63 -5.72 0.33
CA PHE A 102 -1.62 -7.03 -0.31
C PHE A 102 -2.97 -7.73 -0.24
N ILE A 103 -3.16 -8.73 -1.11
CA ILE A 103 -4.31 -9.64 -1.13
C ILE A 103 -3.83 -11.07 -1.32
N SER A 104 -4.44 -12.00 -0.57
CA SER A 104 -4.15 -13.42 -0.65
C SER A 104 -4.85 -14.12 -1.83
N LYS A 105 -4.09 -14.88 -2.62
CA LYS A 105 -4.56 -15.72 -3.74
C LYS A 105 -5.38 -16.93 -3.28
N THR A 106 -5.03 -17.62 -2.19
CA THR A 106 -5.70 -18.88 -1.79
C THR A 106 -7.15 -18.67 -1.38
N GLN A 107 -7.48 -17.51 -0.81
CA GLN A 107 -8.87 -17.16 -0.53
C GLN A 107 -9.61 -16.88 -1.86
N SER A 108 -8.93 -16.28 -2.85
CA SER A 108 -9.53 -15.64 -4.03
C SER A 108 -10.16 -16.60 -5.06
N PHE A 109 -9.80 -17.89 -5.08
CA PHE A 109 -10.16 -18.81 -6.20
C PHE A 109 -10.79 -20.14 -5.80
N VAL A 110 -10.99 -20.40 -4.51
CA VAL A 110 -11.85 -21.50 -4.04
C VAL A 110 -13.29 -20.97 -3.99
N ALA A 111 -14.22 -21.65 -4.66
CA ALA A 111 -15.58 -21.17 -5.02
C ALA A 111 -16.50 -20.69 -3.87
N ILE A 112 -16.06 -20.74 -2.61
CA ILE A 112 -16.89 -20.48 -1.43
C ILE A 112 -16.79 -19.01 -0.94
N ASP A 113 -15.77 -18.21 -1.33
CA ASP A 113 -15.66 -16.82 -0.82
C ASP A 113 -15.20 -15.75 -1.83
N ILE A 114 -15.39 -16.01 -3.14
CA ILE A 114 -14.95 -15.09 -4.22
C ILE A 114 -15.60 -13.70 -4.11
N THR A 115 -16.81 -13.60 -3.57
CA THR A 115 -17.57 -12.35 -3.45
C THR A 115 -16.99 -11.42 -2.37
N LYS A 116 -16.63 -11.94 -1.19
CA LYS A 116 -16.04 -11.11 -0.12
C LYS A 116 -14.67 -10.57 -0.52
N ILE A 117 -13.92 -11.35 -1.27
CA ILE A 117 -12.56 -10.99 -1.67
C ILE A 117 -12.57 -9.98 -2.80
N LYS A 118 -13.49 -10.15 -3.75
CA LYS A 118 -13.80 -9.11 -4.73
C LYS A 118 -14.14 -7.80 -4.00
N GLU A 119 -15.02 -7.82 -3.01
CA GLU A 119 -15.38 -6.62 -2.26
C GLU A 119 -14.17 -5.99 -1.55
N ASP A 120 -13.30 -6.80 -0.95
CA ASP A 120 -12.09 -6.30 -0.28
C ASP A 120 -11.08 -5.71 -1.29
N LEU A 121 -10.84 -6.38 -2.42
CA LEU A 121 -10.01 -5.91 -3.52
C LEU A 121 -10.50 -4.57 -4.07
N LEU A 122 -11.79 -4.48 -4.39
CA LEU A 122 -12.40 -3.24 -4.90
C LEU A 122 -12.28 -2.10 -3.89
N ARG A 123 -12.55 -2.38 -2.60
CA ARG A 123 -12.44 -1.38 -1.52
C ARG A 123 -11.01 -0.88 -1.37
N LYS A 124 -10.02 -1.79 -1.35
CA LYS A 124 -8.60 -1.43 -1.26
C LYS A 124 -8.17 -0.62 -2.48
N ILE A 125 -8.49 -1.04 -3.71
CA ILE A 125 -8.14 -0.29 -4.92
C ILE A 125 -8.72 1.11 -4.90
N LYS A 126 -10.02 1.26 -4.59
CA LYS A 126 -10.65 2.59 -4.52
C LYS A 126 -9.98 3.47 -3.47
N THR A 127 -9.58 2.90 -2.33
CA THR A 127 -8.87 3.62 -1.26
C THR A 127 -7.49 4.09 -1.72
N VAL A 128 -6.74 3.21 -2.37
CA VAL A 128 -5.38 3.48 -2.85
C VAL A 128 -5.37 4.50 -3.98
N ALA A 129 -6.21 4.31 -5.00
CA ALA A 129 -6.30 5.20 -6.15
C ALA A 129 -6.72 6.63 -5.74
N ARG A 130 -7.68 6.77 -4.82
CA ARG A 130 -8.13 8.09 -4.33
C ARG A 130 -7.05 8.80 -3.50
N LYS A 131 -6.29 8.07 -2.68
CA LYS A 131 -5.19 8.63 -1.88
C LYS A 131 -4.04 9.14 -2.73
N ASN A 132 -3.89 8.70 -3.97
CA ASN A 132 -2.79 9.09 -4.83
C ASN A 132 -2.95 10.50 -5.42
N SER A 133 -4.19 10.90 -5.71
CA SER A 133 -4.53 12.31 -5.94
C SER A 133 -4.17 13.18 -4.73
N PHE A 134 -4.40 12.66 -3.52
CA PHE A 134 -4.10 13.33 -2.25
C PHE A 134 -2.60 13.39 -1.92
N ASN A 135 -1.83 12.33 -2.15
CA ASN A 135 -0.39 12.25 -1.84
C ASN A 135 0.43 13.14 -2.77
N SER A 136 0.03 13.34 -4.03
CA SER A 136 0.71 14.31 -4.91
C SER A 136 0.55 15.73 -4.40
N GLN A 137 -0.65 16.11 -3.93
CA GLN A 137 -0.92 17.41 -3.33
C GLN A 137 -0.26 17.55 -1.95
N PHE A 138 -0.33 16.54 -1.09
CA PHE A 138 0.22 16.58 0.27
C PHE A 138 1.76 16.53 0.27
N ARG A 139 2.40 15.73 -0.60
CA ARG A 139 3.86 15.77 -0.80
C ARG A 139 4.31 17.11 -1.38
N ARG A 140 3.53 17.70 -2.30
CA ARG A 140 3.78 19.05 -2.82
C ARG A 140 3.62 20.10 -1.74
N GLU A 141 2.59 20.02 -0.89
CA GLU A 141 2.36 20.97 0.20
C GLU A 141 3.43 20.86 1.29
N ILE A 142 3.87 19.65 1.64
CA ILE A 142 4.97 19.43 2.59
C ILE A 142 6.30 19.88 1.98
N ALA A 143 6.56 19.64 0.69
CA ALA A 143 7.76 20.15 0.03
C ALA A 143 7.78 21.69 -0.03
N LEU A 144 6.63 22.33 -0.28
CA LEU A 144 6.47 23.78 -0.25
C LEU A 144 6.62 24.32 1.18
N LYS A 145 6.05 23.66 2.20
CA LYS A 145 6.21 24.02 3.62
C LYS A 145 7.64 23.84 4.12
N LYS A 146 8.35 22.77 3.71
CA LYS A 146 9.80 22.60 4.01
C LYS A 146 10.66 23.67 3.35
N ARG A 147 10.29 24.12 2.15
CA ARG A 147 10.98 25.20 1.44
C ARG A 147 10.72 26.57 2.09
N ALA A 148 9.52 26.80 2.60
CA ALA A 148 9.19 28.00 3.40
C ALA A 148 9.82 27.97 4.81
N ALA A 149 9.88 26.80 5.46
CA ALA A 149 10.49 26.62 6.78
C ALA A 149 12.02 26.78 6.78
N ARG A 150 12.70 26.58 5.63
CA ARG A 150 14.12 26.90 5.49
C ARG A 150 14.44 28.41 5.46
N VAL A 151 13.43 29.26 5.23
CA VAL A 151 13.61 30.72 5.20
C VAL A 151 13.36 31.34 6.59
N ASN A 152 12.56 30.69 7.44
CA ASN A 152 12.27 31.18 8.79
C ASN A 152 13.01 30.35 9.84
N ASN A 153 14.27 30.72 10.05
CA ASN A 153 15.03 30.34 11.23
C ASN A 153 14.40 31.05 12.46
N VAL A 154 13.40 30.43 13.09
CA VAL A 154 12.77 30.96 14.31
C VAL A 154 12.83 29.91 15.41
N LYS A 155 13.73 30.20 16.35
CA LYS A 155 13.80 29.79 17.76
C LYS A 155 12.76 28.74 18.20
N THR A 156 13.28 27.57 18.55
CA THR A 156 12.63 26.52 19.33
C THR A 156 12.04 27.08 20.62
N GLN A 157 10.74 27.36 20.63
CA GLN A 157 9.98 27.46 21.86
C GLN A 157 9.58 26.03 22.26
N LYS A 158 10.05 25.58 23.42
CA LYS A 158 9.53 24.40 24.10
C LYS A 158 8.03 24.64 24.33
N ALA A 159 7.19 23.88 23.64
CA ALA A 159 5.77 23.83 23.94
C ALA A 159 5.58 23.02 25.23
N GLU A 160 5.59 23.70 26.37
CA GLU A 160 5.03 23.17 27.61
C GLU A 160 3.50 23.19 27.49
N THR A 161 2.94 22.20 26.81
CA THR A 161 1.50 21.97 26.86
C THR A 161 1.21 21.17 28.13
N MET A 162 0.91 21.90 29.20
CA MET A 162 0.47 21.36 30.48
C MET A 162 -0.92 20.72 30.27
N PHE A 163 -0.98 19.45 29.88
CA PHE A 163 -2.22 18.67 29.91
C PHE A 163 -2.49 18.31 31.38
N SER A 164 -3.52 18.90 31.97
CA SER A 164 -4.10 18.45 33.25
C SER A 164 -4.79 17.11 33.02
N ILE A 165 -4.17 16.03 33.47
CA ILE A 165 -4.65 14.66 33.23
C ILE A 165 -5.32 14.15 34.51
N GLY A 166 -6.62 13.85 34.44
CA GLY A 166 -7.30 13.09 35.47
C GLY A 166 -6.70 11.68 35.63
N ASN A 167 -6.90 11.05 36.78
CA ASN A 167 -6.32 9.75 37.21
C ASN A 167 -6.69 8.51 36.35
N GLY A 168 -6.96 8.66 35.05
CA GLY A 168 -7.19 7.57 34.13
C GLY A 168 -5.90 6.95 33.60
N ILE A 169 -6.00 5.69 33.16
CA ILE A 169 -4.93 5.00 32.42
C ILE A 169 -4.64 5.81 31.16
N LYS A 170 -3.43 6.36 31.07
CA LYS A 170 -2.93 6.95 29.82
C LYS A 170 -2.55 5.79 28.90
N CYS A 171 -3.15 5.69 27.73
CA CYS A 171 -2.71 4.77 26.68
C CYS A 171 -2.74 5.49 25.32
N VAL A 172 -1.87 5.08 24.42
CA VAL A 172 -1.90 5.45 23.01
C VAL A 172 -2.48 4.28 22.25
N THR A 173 -3.52 4.51 21.46
CA THR A 173 -4.11 3.49 20.59
C THR A 173 -3.84 3.83 19.13
N ILE A 174 -3.38 2.85 18.35
CA ILE A 174 -3.11 2.98 16.91
C ILE A 174 -3.96 1.96 16.16
N GLY A 175 -4.93 2.44 15.37
CA GLY A 175 -5.72 1.62 14.47
C GLY A 175 -5.23 1.76 13.03
N VAL A 176 -4.92 0.66 12.36
CA VAL A 176 -4.24 0.65 11.07
C VAL A 176 -4.78 -0.44 10.14
N SER A 177 -4.82 -0.11 8.86
CA SER A 177 -5.41 -0.93 7.79
C SER A 177 -4.52 -0.82 6.54
N THR A 178 -5.05 -0.48 5.36
CA THR A 178 -4.29 -0.29 4.11
C THR A 178 -3.11 0.69 4.28
N GLY A 179 -1.90 0.25 3.90
CA GLY A 179 -0.64 0.98 4.09
C GLY A 179 -0.15 1.05 5.53
N GLY A 180 -0.77 0.30 6.45
CA GLY A 180 -0.52 0.36 7.89
C GLY A 180 0.85 -0.12 8.34
N PRO A 181 1.35 -1.30 7.90
CA PRO A 181 2.59 -1.86 8.44
C PRO A 181 3.81 -0.92 8.38
N PRO A 182 4.17 -0.30 7.23
CA PRO A 182 5.33 0.60 7.18
C PRO A 182 5.10 1.89 7.98
N VAL A 183 3.86 2.33 8.14
CA VAL A 183 3.50 3.51 8.94
C VAL A 183 3.66 3.23 10.43
N VAL A 184 3.20 2.06 10.91
CA VAL A 184 3.38 1.65 12.31
C VAL A 184 4.86 1.55 12.64
N GLN A 185 5.65 0.90 11.78
CA GLN A 185 7.09 0.78 11.98
C GLN A 185 7.76 2.15 12.05
N SER A 186 7.39 3.08 11.15
CA SER A 186 7.91 4.45 11.16
C SER A 186 7.58 5.19 12.45
N ILE A 187 6.35 5.06 12.95
CA ILE A 187 5.92 5.68 14.21
C ILE A 187 6.72 5.10 15.37
N LEU A 188 6.74 3.77 15.51
CA LEU A 188 7.41 3.10 16.63
C LEU A 188 8.92 3.35 16.64
N SER A 189 9.55 3.39 15.47
CA SER A 189 10.99 3.65 15.34
C SER A 189 11.37 5.09 15.70
N ALA A 190 10.44 6.04 15.61
CA ALA A 190 10.65 7.43 16.00
C ALA A 190 10.41 7.69 17.49
N LEU A 191 9.82 6.73 18.22
CA LEU A 191 9.54 6.89 19.64
C LEU A 191 10.81 6.71 20.48
N PRO A 192 10.95 7.47 21.58
CA PRO A 192 12.06 7.29 22.50
C PRO A 192 11.90 5.96 23.26
N LYS A 193 13.04 5.36 23.65
CA LYS A 193 13.05 4.04 24.35
C LYS A 193 12.28 4.06 25.68
N ASP A 194 12.21 5.22 26.31
CA ASP A 194 11.55 5.48 27.59
C ASP A 194 10.15 6.08 27.42
N PHE A 195 9.47 5.81 26.29
CA PHE A 195 8.13 6.33 26.04
C PHE A 195 7.17 5.95 27.19
N PRO A 196 6.59 6.93 27.91
CA PRO A 196 6.03 6.72 29.25
C PRO A 196 4.61 6.16 29.25
N THR A 197 4.03 5.89 28.08
CA THR A 197 2.60 5.54 27.92
C THR A 197 2.46 4.24 27.15
N PRO A 198 1.70 3.23 27.66
CA PRO A 198 1.41 2.00 26.93
C PRO A 198 0.83 2.26 25.54
N ILE A 199 1.25 1.48 24.55
CA ILE A 199 0.78 1.57 23.17
C ILE A 199 0.02 0.29 22.82
N MET A 200 -1.24 0.42 22.42
CA MET A 200 -2.06 -0.66 21.85
C MET A 200 -2.18 -0.45 20.34
N ILE A 201 -1.87 -1.48 19.56
CA ILE A 201 -1.95 -1.43 18.10
C ILE A 201 -2.96 -2.47 17.63
N ALA A 202 -3.95 -2.03 16.85
CA ALA A 202 -4.89 -2.88 16.14
C ALA A 202 -4.62 -2.75 14.64
N GLN A 203 -3.94 -3.74 14.06
CA GLN A 203 -3.62 -3.82 12.65
C GLN A 203 -4.51 -4.87 11.99
N HIS A 204 -5.29 -4.45 10.99
CA HIS A 204 -6.01 -5.38 10.14
C HIS A 204 -4.99 -6.14 9.26
N MET A 205 -4.72 -7.40 9.64
CA MET A 205 -3.98 -8.37 8.83
C MET A 205 -4.87 -9.61 8.62
N PRO A 206 -4.86 -10.20 7.42
CA PRO A 206 -5.48 -11.51 7.21
C PRO A 206 -4.84 -12.55 8.14
N LYS A 207 -5.64 -13.54 8.55
CA LYS A 207 -5.21 -14.66 9.39
C LYS A 207 -4.35 -15.66 8.62
#